data_AF-A0A058Z1D8-F1
#
_entry.id   AF-A0A058Z1D8-F1
#
_cell.length_a   1.000
_cell.length_b   1.000
_cell.length_c   1.000
_cell.angle_alpha   90.00
_cell.angle_beta   90.00
_cell.angle_gamma   90.00
#
_symmetry.space_group_name_H-M   'P 1'
#
loop_
_entity.id
_entity.type
_entity.pdbx_description
1 polymer ?
#
loop_
_entity_poly.entity_id
_entity_poly.type
_entity_poly.pdbx_seq_one_letter_code
_entity_poly.pdbx_strand_id
1 'polypeptide(L)'
;MTDQAQNPPPAAAAPAAAHPPAMRREARLACWAARDAFFACGTANQTHVYRVGTTIDAPGMTEKDIAAVPCGPELVEFRKLCPAVWIDHFESRRKAAEYQKYLEEHPPQSRIEEQLERMEQQKRARQQQQQQQPSQ
;
A
#
# COMPACT_ATOMS: atom_id res chain seq x y z
N MET A 1 -11.59 43.19 39.72
CA MET A 1 -10.60 42.15 40.08
C MET A 1 -11.20 40.82 39.66
N THR A 2 -10.94 40.41 38.42
CA THR A 2 -11.56 39.22 37.80
C THR A 2 -10.85 37.95 38.26
N ASP A 3 -11.64 37.08 38.86
CA ASP A 3 -11.37 35.72 39.33
C ASP A 3 -10.90 34.83 38.17
N GLN A 4 -9.73 34.18 38.31
CA GLN A 4 -9.23 33.21 37.35
C GLN A 4 -9.98 31.89 37.51
N ALA A 5 -10.90 31.61 36.58
CA ALA A 5 -11.44 30.28 36.37
C ALA A 5 -10.32 29.32 35.96
N GLN A 6 -10.09 28.30 36.79
CA GLN A 6 -9.16 27.20 36.54
C GLN A 6 -9.70 26.31 35.41
N ASN A 7 -8.96 26.18 34.32
CA ASN A 7 -9.19 25.16 33.31
C ASN A 7 -8.74 23.79 33.86
N PRO A 8 -9.49 22.68 33.63
CA PRO A 8 -9.04 21.34 34.00
C PRO A 8 -7.82 20.92 33.14
N PRO A 9 -6.89 20.11 33.68
CA PRO A 9 -5.73 19.64 32.94
C PRO A 9 -6.18 18.78 31.74
N PRO A 10 -5.52 18.87 30.57
CA PRO A 10 -5.85 18.01 29.45
C PRO A 10 -5.61 16.55 29.85
N ALA A 11 -6.62 15.73 29.60
CA ALA A 11 -6.57 14.29 29.71
C ALA A 11 -5.32 13.76 28.98
N ALA A 12 -4.63 12.83 29.63
CA ALA A 12 -3.37 12.24 29.21
C ALA A 12 -3.37 11.93 27.70
N ALA A 13 -2.49 12.61 26.97
CA ALA A 13 -2.15 12.24 25.62
C ALA A 13 -1.68 10.78 25.60
N ALA A 14 -2.25 9.97 24.70
CA ALA A 14 -1.74 8.66 24.38
C ALA A 14 -0.21 8.72 24.18
N PRO A 15 0.56 7.68 24.55
CA PRO A 15 2.01 7.72 24.41
C PRO A 15 2.35 8.01 22.95
N ALA A 16 3.00 9.17 22.72
CA ALA A 16 3.58 9.50 21.43
C ALA A 16 4.42 8.29 21.01
N ALA A 17 4.08 7.68 19.88
CA ALA A 17 4.87 6.61 19.29
C ALA A 17 6.34 7.05 19.34
N ALA A 18 7.16 6.28 20.06
CA ALA A 18 8.54 6.63 20.32
C ALA A 18 9.21 6.96 18.98
N HIS A 19 9.58 8.22 18.79
CA HIS A 19 10.35 8.58 17.60
C HIS A 19 11.65 7.78 17.68
N PRO A 20 12.08 7.11 16.61
CA PRO A 20 13.36 6.41 16.64
C PRO A 20 14.45 7.41 17.02
N PRO A 21 15.50 6.97 17.74
CA PRO A 21 16.60 7.85 18.14
C PRO A 21 17.08 8.64 16.93
N ALA A 22 17.22 9.96 17.11
CA ALA A 22 17.48 10.87 16.01
C ALA A 22 18.74 10.44 15.26
N MET A 23 18.55 9.88 14.06
CA MET A 23 19.67 9.47 13.21
C MET A 23 20.53 10.68 12.86
N ARG A 24 21.86 10.48 12.84
CA ARG A 24 22.80 11.47 12.31
C ARG A 24 22.38 11.87 10.89
N ARG A 25 22.63 13.12 10.51
CA ARG A 25 22.26 13.66 9.18
C ARG A 25 22.72 12.75 8.04
N GLU A 26 23.95 12.26 8.10
CA GLU A 26 24.53 11.34 7.12
C GLU A 26 23.75 10.03 6.98
N ALA A 27 23.35 9.42 8.10
CA ALA A 27 22.56 8.19 8.10
C ALA A 27 21.16 8.41 7.51
N ARG A 28 20.57 9.60 7.73
CA ARG A 28 19.29 9.96 7.09
C ARG A 28 19.42 10.07 5.57
N LEU A 29 20.50 10.71 5.09
CA LEU A 29 20.77 10.84 3.66
C LEU A 29 20.98 9.47 3.01
N ALA A 30 21.76 8.58 3.63
CA ALA A 30 21.97 7.22 3.14
C ALA A 30 20.67 6.42 3.08
N CYS A 31 19.85 6.48 4.14
CA CYS A 31 18.54 5.87 4.17
C CYS A 31 17.61 6.39 3.05
N TRP A 32 17.55 7.71 2.83
CA TRP A 32 16.72 8.29 1.77
C TRP A 32 17.21 7.88 0.37
N ALA A 33 18.51 7.84 0.15
CA ALA A 33 19.08 7.40 -1.12
C ALA A 33 18.72 5.92 -1.42
N ALA A 34 18.83 5.03 -0.42
CA ALA A 34 18.46 3.63 -0.57
C ALA A 34 16.96 3.42 -0.76
N ARG A 35 16.14 4.19 -0.03
CA ARG A 35 14.68 4.25 -0.24
C ARG A 35 14.36 4.59 -1.68
N ASP A 36 14.96 5.67 -2.19
CA ASP A 36 14.66 6.18 -3.53
C ASP A 36 15.13 5.22 -4.62
N ALA A 37 16.26 4.52 -4.43
CA ALA A 37 16.72 3.46 -5.33
C ALA A 37 15.73 2.29 -5.40
N PHE A 38 15.29 1.77 -4.25
CA PHE A 38 14.29 0.69 -4.18
C PHE A 38 12.98 1.10 -4.86
N PHE A 39 12.52 2.30 -4.56
CA PHE A 39 11.30 2.88 -5.10
C PHE A 39 11.36 3.19 -6.60
N ALA A 40 12.52 3.59 -7.11
CA ALA A 40 12.75 3.76 -8.54
C ALA A 40 12.75 2.42 -9.28
N CYS A 41 13.41 1.41 -8.71
CA CYS A 41 13.40 0.05 -9.27
C CYS A 41 11.97 -0.50 -9.36
N GLY A 42 11.17 -0.33 -8.30
CA GLY A 42 9.77 -0.78 -8.30
C GLY A 42 8.91 -0.12 -9.38
N THR A 43 9.13 1.18 -9.62
CA THR A 43 8.45 1.92 -10.69
C THR A 43 8.91 1.45 -12.07
N ALA A 44 10.20 1.25 -12.30
CA ALA A 44 10.75 0.85 -13.60
C ALA A 44 10.33 -0.57 -14.02
N ASN A 45 10.25 -1.49 -13.06
CA ASN A 45 9.89 -2.89 -13.33
C ASN A 45 8.39 -3.15 -13.22
N GLN A 46 7.57 -2.12 -12.94
CA GLN A 46 6.14 -2.25 -12.63
C GLN A 46 5.85 -3.27 -11.52
N THR A 47 6.85 -3.55 -10.67
CA THR A 47 6.75 -4.36 -9.46
C THR A 47 6.27 -3.45 -8.34
N HIS A 48 5.08 -2.88 -8.52
CA HIS A 48 4.42 -2.13 -7.47
C HIS A 48 4.08 -3.10 -6.34
N VAL A 49 4.31 -2.66 -5.10
CA VAL A 49 4.05 -3.45 -3.89
C VAL A 49 2.57 -3.85 -3.79
N TYR A 50 1.70 -3.19 -4.57
CA TYR A 50 0.26 -3.46 -4.66
C TYR A 50 -0.18 -4.30 -5.88
N ARG A 51 0.73 -4.73 -6.77
CA ARG A 51 0.36 -5.74 -7.76
C ARG A 51 0.29 -7.09 -7.03
N VAL A 52 -0.94 -7.55 -6.80
CA VAL A 52 -1.26 -8.90 -6.33
C VAL A 52 -0.44 -9.90 -7.16
N GLY A 53 0.60 -10.50 -6.58
CA GLY A 53 1.39 -11.57 -7.22
C GLY A 53 2.92 -11.47 -7.12
N THR A 54 3.49 -10.34 -6.70
CA THR A 54 4.96 -10.22 -6.54
C THR A 54 5.33 -9.69 -5.15
N THR A 55 5.10 -10.50 -4.11
CA THR A 55 5.67 -10.22 -2.79
C THR A 55 7.14 -10.60 -2.82
N ILE A 56 8.02 -9.58 -2.90
CA ILE A 56 9.49 -9.73 -2.76
C ILE A 56 9.83 -10.31 -1.36
N ASP A 57 8.90 -10.25 -0.42
CA ASP A 57 9.03 -10.70 0.97
C ASP A 57 7.97 -11.76 1.32
N ALA A 58 7.91 -12.84 0.53
CA ALA A 58 7.00 -13.95 0.82
C ALA A 58 7.45 -14.70 2.10
N PRO A 59 6.51 -15.26 2.90
CA PRO A 59 6.86 -16.03 4.08
C PRO A 59 7.81 -17.19 3.72
N GLY A 60 8.95 -17.28 4.41
CA GLY A 60 9.94 -18.34 4.20
C GLY A 60 11.09 -17.99 3.25
N MET A 61 11.13 -16.79 2.67
CA MET A 61 12.30 -16.32 1.90
C MET A 61 13.42 -15.87 2.84
N THR A 62 14.65 -16.27 2.52
CA THR A 62 15.85 -15.72 3.18
C THR A 62 16.27 -14.40 2.53
N GLU A 63 17.11 -13.62 3.19
CA GLU A 63 17.66 -12.38 2.60
C GLU A 63 18.40 -12.62 1.28
N LYS A 64 19.00 -13.81 1.11
CA LYS A 64 19.62 -14.23 -0.14
C LYS A 64 18.60 -14.48 -1.25
N ASP A 65 17.46 -15.08 -0.90
CA ASP A 65 16.37 -15.30 -1.85
C ASP A 65 15.72 -13.97 -2.25
N ILE A 66 15.59 -13.04 -1.30
CA ILE A 66 15.15 -11.67 -1.55
C ILE A 66 16.13 -10.97 -2.49
N ALA A 67 17.44 -11.03 -2.22
CA ALA A 67 18.44 -10.40 -3.09
C ALA A 67 18.49 -10.97 -4.53
N ALA A 68 17.96 -12.17 -4.75
CA ALA A 68 17.93 -12.82 -6.06
C ALA A 68 16.73 -12.42 -6.93
N VAL A 69 15.70 -11.77 -6.36
CA VAL A 69 14.52 -11.33 -7.12
C VAL A 69 14.66 -9.86 -7.58
N PRO A 70 13.90 -9.43 -8.61
CA PRO A 70 13.93 -8.04 -9.07
C PRO A 70 13.68 -7.04 -7.93
N CYS A 71 14.50 -5.99 -7.88
CA CYS A 71 14.51 -4.96 -6.82
C CYS A 71 14.85 -5.46 -5.41
N GLY A 72 15.24 -6.74 -5.28
CA GLY A 72 15.68 -7.37 -4.05
C GLY A 72 16.93 -6.75 -3.42
N PRO A 73 18.01 -6.54 -4.18
CA PRO A 73 19.22 -5.89 -3.67
C PRO A 73 18.95 -4.51 -3.08
N GLU A 74 18.14 -3.70 -3.76
CA GLU A 74 17.75 -2.37 -3.30
C GLU A 74 16.87 -2.44 -2.04
N LEU A 75 15.99 -3.45 -1.93
CA LEU A 75 15.20 -3.68 -0.73
C LEU A 75 16.07 -4.06 0.47
N VAL A 76 17.07 -4.93 0.26
CA VAL A 76 18.02 -5.33 1.30
C VAL A 76 18.79 -4.12 1.81
N GLU A 77 19.33 -3.29 0.90
CA GLU A 77 20.09 -2.10 1.30
C GLU A 77 19.19 -1.04 1.97
N PHE A 78 17.95 -0.88 1.50
CA PHE A 78 16.94 -0.03 2.15
C PHE A 78 16.65 -0.50 3.59
N ARG A 79 16.46 -1.80 3.80
CA ARG A 79 16.23 -2.41 5.12
C ARG A 79 17.41 -2.26 6.07
N LYS A 80 18.62 -2.33 5.53
CA LYS A 80 19.86 -2.20 6.29
C LYS A 80 20.15 -0.76 6.73
N LEU A 81 19.88 0.22 5.86
CA LEU A 81 20.22 1.62 6.12
C LEU A 81 19.12 2.41 6.84
N CYS A 82 17.88 1.92 6.82
CA CYS A 82 16.75 2.61 7.42
C CYS A 82 16.23 1.92 8.69
N PRO A 83 15.83 2.68 9.72
CA PRO A 83 15.08 2.14 10.84
C PRO A 83 13.76 1.51 10.39
N ALA A 84 13.36 0.39 11.00
CA ALA A 84 12.11 -0.31 10.66
C ALA A 84 10.88 0.62 10.66
N VAL A 85 10.74 1.47 11.68
CA VAL A 85 9.64 2.45 11.77
C VAL A 85 9.61 3.46 10.61
N TRP A 86 10.76 3.76 10.01
CA TRP A 86 10.81 4.60 8.81
C TRP A 86 10.43 3.83 7.56
N ILE A 87 10.86 2.58 7.45
CA ILE A 87 10.47 1.69 6.35
C ILE A 87 8.95 1.56 6.33
N ASP A 88 8.33 1.22 7.46
CA ASP A 88 6.88 1.11 7.60
C ASP A 88 6.17 2.41 7.19
N HIS A 89 6.68 3.55 7.64
CA HIS A 89 6.15 4.86 7.28
C HIS A 89 6.24 5.13 5.77
N PHE A 90 7.41 4.91 5.16
CA PHE A 90 7.62 5.17 3.73
C PHE A 90 6.80 4.22 2.86
N GLU A 91 6.76 2.93 3.21
CA GLU A 91 5.94 1.95 2.51
C GLU A 91 4.46 2.28 2.61
N SER A 92 3.96 2.61 3.81
CA SER A 92 2.56 2.99 4.01
C SER A 92 2.18 4.19 3.15
N ARG A 93 3.01 5.24 3.13
CA ARG A 93 2.79 6.42 2.28
C ARG A 93 2.82 6.11 0.80
N ARG A 94 3.75 5.26 0.35
CA ARG A 94 3.81 4.86 -1.06
C ARG A 94 2.58 4.03 -1.45
N LYS A 95 2.18 3.07 -0.62
CA LYS A 95 0.96 2.26 -0.81
C LYS A 95 -0.28 3.15 -0.89
N ALA A 96 -0.40 4.15 -0.02
CA ALA A 96 -1.51 5.10 -0.07
C ALA A 96 -1.54 5.92 -1.37
N ALA A 97 -0.38 6.44 -1.81
CA ALA A 97 -0.28 7.20 -3.05
C ALA A 97 -0.58 6.34 -4.30
N GLU A 98 -0.10 5.10 -4.33
CA GLU A 98 -0.41 4.14 -5.40
C GLU A 98 -1.90 3.78 -5.40
N TYR A 99 -2.49 3.56 -4.23
CA TYR A 99 -3.93 3.28 -4.10
C TYR A 99 -4.79 4.46 -4.55
N GLN A 100 -4.39 5.70 -4.24
CA GLN A 100 -5.07 6.90 -4.72
C GLN A 100 -5.05 6.97 -6.25
N LYS A 101 -3.89 6.78 -6.88
CA LYS A 101 -3.79 6.72 -8.35
C LYS A 101 -4.66 5.63 -8.94
N TYR A 102 -4.68 4.45 -8.31
CA TYR A 102 -5.55 3.36 -8.74
C TYR A 102 -7.03 3.75 -8.70
N LEU A 103 -7.48 4.46 -7.65
CA LEU A 103 -8.87 4.93 -7.55
C LEU A 103 -9.21 6.02 -8.58
N GLU A 104 -8.25 6.87 -8.94
CA GLU A 104 -8.41 7.88 -9.99
C GLU A 104 -8.58 7.23 -11.36
N GLU A 105 -7.78 6.19 -11.65
CA GLU A 105 -7.89 5.42 -12.90
C GLU A 105 -9.11 4.48 -12.91
N HIS A 106 -9.53 3.98 -11.75
CA HIS A 106 -10.62 3.01 -11.58
C HIS A 106 -11.62 3.51 -10.54
N PRO A 107 -12.45 4.51 -10.90
CA PRO A 107 -13.43 5.06 -9.98
C PRO A 107 -14.37 3.95 -9.49
N PRO A 108 -14.80 3.95 -8.21
CA PRO A 108 -15.64 2.90 -7.65
C PRO A 108 -16.92 2.63 -8.45
N GLN A 109 -17.43 3.67 -9.12
CA GLN A 109 -18.62 3.61 -9.97
C GLN A 109 -18.44 2.65 -11.17
N SER A 110 -17.26 2.60 -11.79
CA SER A 110 -17.02 1.73 -12.95
C SER A 110 -17.14 0.25 -12.59
N ARG A 111 -16.72 -0.13 -11.37
CA ARG A 111 -16.89 -1.52 -10.88
C ARG A 111 -18.36 -1.88 -10.62
N ILE A 112 -19.16 -0.94 -10.14
CA ILE A 112 -20.60 -1.17 -9.90
C ILE A 112 -21.32 -1.30 -11.25
N GLU A 113 -21.02 -0.41 -12.19
CA GLU A 113 -21.57 -0.46 -13.56
C GLU A 113 -21.21 -1.79 -14.25
N GLU A 114 -19.95 -2.21 -14.19
CA GLU A 114 -19.50 -3.49 -14.75
C GLU A 114 -20.21 -4.70 -14.10
N GLN A 115 -20.51 -4.63 -12.80
CA GLN A 115 -21.30 -5.67 -12.11
C GLN A 115 -22.77 -5.67 -12.55
N LEU A 116 -23.38 -4.50 -12.70
CA LEU A 116 -24.75 -4.36 -13.18
C LEU A 116 -24.88 -4.91 -14.61
N GLU A 117 -23.97 -4.54 -15.50
CA GLU A 117 -23.94 -5.05 -16.88
C GLU A 117 -23.80 -6.57 -16.92
N ARG A 118 -22.89 -7.15 -16.12
CA ARG A 118 -22.75 -8.60 -16.00
C ARG A 118 -24.03 -9.28 -15.53
N MET A 119 -24.72 -8.70 -14.53
CA MET A 119 -26.00 -9.23 -14.05
C MET A 119 -27.10 -9.14 -15.11
N GLU A 120 -27.16 -8.05 -15.87
CA GLU A 120 -28.13 -7.88 -16.96
C GLU A 120 -27.89 -8.87 -18.10
N GLN A 121 -26.64 -9.09 -18.51
CA GLN A 121 -26.28 -10.09 -19.51
C GLN A 121 -26.69 -11.50 -19.07
N GLN A 122 -26.45 -11.87 -17.80
CA GLN A 122 -26.90 -13.14 -17.25
C GLN A 122 -28.42 -13.28 -17.28
N LYS A 123 -29.17 -12.23 -16.94
CA LYS A 123 -30.64 -12.23 -17.02
C LYS A 123 -31.12 -12.45 -18.44
N ARG A 124 -30.55 -11.74 -19.42
CA ARG A 124 -30.88 -11.91 -20.85
C ARG A 124 -30.59 -13.32 -21.34
N ALA A 125 -29.44 -13.89 -20.99
CA ALA A 125 -29.06 -15.25 -21.35
C ALA A 125 -30.04 -16.29 -20.78
N ARG A 126 -30.42 -16.16 -19.50
CA ARG A 126 -31.41 -17.05 -18.86
C ARG A 126 -32.79 -16.93 -19.52
N GLN A 127 -33.21 -15.72 -19.87
CA GLN A 127 -34.50 -15.49 -20.54
C GLN A 127 -34.52 -16.11 -21.94
N GLN A 128 -33.43 -16.00 -22.71
CA GLN A 128 -33.30 -16.65 -24.01
C GLN A 128 -33.33 -18.19 -23.88
N GLN A 129 -32.66 -18.75 -22.88
CA GLN A 129 -32.71 -20.20 -22.62
C GLN A 129 -34.13 -20.69 -22.29
N GLN A 130 -34.91 -19.93 -21.52
CA GLN A 130 -36.30 -20.27 -21.21
C GLN A 130 -37.21 -20.23 -22.44
N GLN A 131 -36.98 -19.31 -23.38
CA GLN A 131 -37.75 -19.21 -24.62
C GLN A 131 -37.42 -20.33 -25.63
N GLN A 132 -36.25 -20.96 -25.52
CA GLN A 132 -35.82 -22.04 -26.42
C GLN A 132 -36.14 -23.45 -25.89
N GLN A 133 -36.73 -23.59 -24.70
CA GLN A 133 -37.19 -24.89 -24.21
C GLN A 133 -38.52 -25.26 -24.88
N PRO A 134 -38.56 -26.30 -25.73
CA PRO A 134 -39.81 -26.76 -26.30
C PRO A 134 -40.71 -27.30 -25.19
N SER A 135 -41.97 -26.85 -25.18
CA SER A 135 -43.01 -27.42 -24.30
C SER A 135 -43.25 -28.87 -24.71
N GLN A 136 -42.81 -29.81 -23.88
CA GLN A 136 -43.14 -31.23 -23.97
C GLN A 136 -44.53 -31.49 -23.40
#